data_AF-A0A4Z2DA72-F1
#
_entry.id   AF-A0A4Z2DA72-F1
#
_cell.length_a   1.000
_cell.length_b   1.000
_cell.length_c   1.000
_cell.angle_alpha   90.00
_cell.angle_beta   90.00
_cell.angle_gamma   90.00
#
_symmetry.space_group_name_H-M   'P 1'
#
loop_
_entity.id
_entity.type
_entity.pdbx_description
1 polymer ?
#
loop_
_entity_poly.entity_id
_entity_poly.type
_entity_poly.pdbx_seq_one_letter_code
_entity_poly.pdbx_strand_id
1 'polypeptide(L)'
;MFLCLLLYFNLLLVSLIHTSKEDKLGMLKQELNDVKVELLGIINELRNCKNKLKRLLDEMNHAIASENRTINKYKDCQSEHFKAKNGLNFLQYGQAFLLDIKATYDKPTINQLQGLESCLDAQHQDFLRMESENSEEYCNTLGTPFPIDIDAINNAIDDSQYYTYLYNINLFEHQILLDIYNEFKKTD
;
A
#
# COMPACT_ATOMS: atom_id res chain seq x y z
N MET A 1 -4.95 -6.04 3.75
CA MET A 1 -4.81 -5.02 4.82
C MET A 1 -3.58 -5.38 5.62
N PHE A 2 -2.56 -4.54 5.61
CA PHE A 2 -1.24 -4.84 6.17
C PHE A 2 -1.33 -4.79 7.71
N LEU A 3 -0.98 -5.86 8.42
CA LEU A 3 -1.13 -5.89 9.89
C LEU A 3 -0.28 -4.83 10.62
N CYS A 4 0.89 -4.48 10.07
CA CYS A 4 1.75 -3.42 10.63
C CYS A 4 1.15 -2.01 10.55
N LEU A 5 0.19 -1.73 9.65
CA LEU A 5 -0.46 -0.40 9.56
C LEU A 5 -1.33 -0.04 10.77
N LEU A 6 -1.51 -0.96 11.73
CA LEU A 6 -2.15 -0.68 13.03
C LEU A 6 -1.18 -0.10 14.07
N LEU A 7 0.13 0.00 13.78
CA LEU A 7 1.16 0.29 14.79
C LEU A 7 2.31 1.20 14.28
N TYR A 8 2.32 2.44 14.77
CA TYR A 8 3.46 3.36 15.01
C TYR A 8 4.09 4.24 13.88
N PHE A 9 3.78 5.56 13.95
CA PHE A 9 4.68 6.72 14.21
C PHE A 9 5.92 7.02 13.29
N ASN A 10 5.95 8.24 12.70
CA ASN A 10 7.08 9.14 12.32
C ASN A 10 8.12 8.67 11.23
N LEU A 11 8.53 9.40 10.17
CA LEU A 11 8.46 10.82 9.68
C LEU A 11 8.41 10.88 8.11
N LEU A 12 8.62 11.88 7.22
CA LEU A 12 9.43 13.11 6.99
C LEU A 12 8.67 14.04 5.97
N LEU A 13 9.12 15.04 5.16
CA LEU A 13 10.34 15.77 4.66
C LEU A 13 9.77 17.12 4.06
N VAL A 14 10.34 18.35 4.02
CA VAL A 14 11.66 19.02 4.21
C VAL A 14 11.42 20.46 4.74
N SER A 15 12.23 20.97 5.69
CA SER A 15 12.92 22.30 5.65
C SER A 15 13.38 22.80 7.04
N LEU A 16 14.59 22.43 7.47
CA LEU A 16 15.24 23.00 8.66
C LEU A 16 16.31 24.02 8.26
N ILE A 17 16.03 25.31 8.50
CA ILE A 17 16.95 26.41 8.83
C ILE A 17 16.07 27.66 9.10
N HIS A 18 16.05 28.15 10.34
CA HIS A 18 15.33 29.36 10.81
C HIS A 18 13.78 29.42 10.68
N THR A 19 13.04 28.38 11.09
CA THR A 19 11.57 28.43 11.31
C THR A 19 11.18 28.16 12.78
N SER A 20 10.12 28.83 13.26
CA SER A 20 9.63 28.74 14.64
C SER A 20 8.88 27.42 14.92
N LYS A 21 8.52 27.17 16.20
CA LYS A 21 7.67 26.04 16.59
C LYS A 21 6.28 26.14 15.94
N GLU A 22 5.74 27.34 15.82
CA GLU A 22 4.41 27.60 15.27
C GLU A 22 4.39 27.43 13.75
N ASP A 23 5.43 27.89 13.03
CA ASP A 23 5.59 27.66 11.59
C ASP A 23 5.61 26.15 11.27
N LYS A 24 6.40 25.38 12.03
CA LYS A 24 6.53 23.92 11.85
C LYS A 24 5.22 23.18 12.10
N LEU A 25 4.47 23.56 13.13
CA LEU A 25 3.13 23.03 13.38
C LEU A 25 2.12 23.45 12.28
N GLY A 26 2.31 24.62 11.67
CA GLY A 26 1.57 25.06 10.49
C GLY A 26 1.82 24.19 9.27
N MET A 27 3.10 23.93 8.94
CA MET A 27 3.52 23.09 7.81
C MET A 27 3.03 21.64 7.95
N LEU A 28 3.32 20.98 9.08
CA LEU A 28 2.86 19.60 9.36
C LEU A 28 1.32 19.48 9.26
N LYS A 29 0.59 20.50 9.70
CA LYS A 29 -0.88 20.53 9.59
C LYS A 29 -1.36 20.70 8.15
N GLN A 30 -0.60 21.36 7.28
CA GLN A 30 -0.93 21.48 5.85
C GLN A 30 -0.68 20.13 5.16
N GLU A 31 0.53 19.56 5.32
CA GLU A 31 0.91 18.23 4.80
C GLU A 31 -0.13 17.15 5.18
N LEU A 32 -0.59 17.14 6.44
CA LEU A 32 -1.63 16.24 6.92
C LEU A 32 -3.00 16.41 6.24
N ASN A 33 -3.36 17.62 5.78
CA ASN A 33 -4.58 17.82 5.02
C ASN A 33 -4.41 17.40 3.56
N ASP A 34 -3.23 17.59 2.98
CA ASP A 34 -2.96 17.27 1.58
C ASP A 34 -2.91 15.75 1.36
N VAL A 35 -2.15 14.99 2.15
CA VAL A 35 -2.15 13.50 2.08
C VAL A 35 -3.55 12.93 2.39
N LYS A 36 -4.33 13.59 3.26
CA LYS A 36 -5.73 13.22 3.50
C LYS A 36 -6.64 13.45 2.28
N VAL A 37 -6.39 14.48 1.46
CA VAL A 37 -7.11 14.69 0.20
C VAL A 37 -6.70 13.63 -0.82
N GLU A 38 -5.42 13.28 -0.92
CA GLU A 38 -4.94 12.21 -1.79
C GLU A 38 -5.52 10.84 -1.42
N LEU A 39 -5.55 10.49 -0.12
CA LEU A 39 -6.26 9.30 0.39
C LEU A 39 -7.73 9.24 -0.04
N LEU A 40 -8.45 10.37 0.00
CA LEU A 40 -9.85 10.44 -0.45
C LEU A 40 -9.98 10.26 -1.97
N GLY A 41 -9.00 10.73 -2.75
CA GLY A 41 -8.90 10.45 -4.19
C GLY A 41 -8.70 8.96 -4.47
N ILE A 42 -7.69 8.35 -3.84
CA ILE A 42 -7.33 6.93 -4.03
C ILE A 42 -8.49 6.00 -3.59
N ILE A 43 -9.23 6.34 -2.53
CA ILE A 43 -10.44 5.60 -2.12
C ILE A 43 -11.52 5.59 -3.22
N ASN A 44 -11.64 6.65 -4.03
CA ASN A 44 -12.59 6.69 -5.12
C ASN A 44 -12.12 5.82 -6.30
N GLU A 45 -10.84 5.86 -6.66
CA GLU A 45 -10.31 4.99 -7.73
C GLU A 45 -10.34 3.51 -7.33
N LEU A 46 -10.02 3.16 -6.07
CA LEU A 46 -10.24 1.82 -5.54
C LEU A 46 -11.70 1.34 -5.70
N ARG A 47 -12.68 2.24 -5.54
CA ARG A 47 -14.09 1.93 -5.77
C ARG A 47 -14.38 1.73 -7.27
N ASN A 48 -13.79 2.55 -8.12
CA ASN A 48 -13.93 2.44 -9.59
C ASN A 48 -13.34 1.11 -10.10
N CYS A 49 -12.09 0.79 -9.74
CA CYS A 49 -11.40 -0.44 -10.12
C CYS A 49 -12.14 -1.69 -9.61
N LYS A 50 -12.60 -1.69 -8.36
CA LYS A 50 -13.41 -2.78 -7.80
C LYS A 50 -14.72 -2.99 -8.58
N ASN A 51 -15.37 -1.93 -9.02
CA ASN A 51 -16.58 -2.01 -9.83
C ASN A 51 -16.29 -2.49 -11.28
N LYS A 52 -15.19 -2.01 -11.90
CA LYS A 52 -14.69 -2.46 -13.21
C LYS A 52 -14.40 -3.96 -13.19
N LEU A 53 -13.58 -4.41 -12.24
CA LEU A 53 -13.21 -5.82 -12.06
C LEU A 53 -14.43 -6.70 -11.77
N LYS A 54 -15.36 -6.25 -10.91
CA LYS A 54 -16.60 -7.00 -10.67
C LYS A 54 -17.39 -7.17 -11.97
N ARG A 55 -17.59 -6.11 -12.76
CA ARG A 55 -18.39 -6.19 -14.00
C ARG A 55 -17.78 -7.17 -15.01
N LEU A 56 -16.46 -7.12 -15.20
CA LEU A 56 -15.74 -8.07 -16.05
C LEU A 56 -15.93 -9.52 -15.56
N LEU A 57 -15.80 -9.77 -14.25
CA LEU A 57 -16.03 -11.11 -13.69
C LEU A 57 -17.49 -11.57 -13.84
N ASP A 58 -18.48 -10.69 -13.64
CA ASP A 58 -19.90 -11.00 -13.86
C ASP A 58 -20.14 -11.36 -15.35
N GLU A 59 -19.56 -10.59 -16.29
CA GLU A 59 -19.58 -10.87 -17.74
C GLU A 59 -18.95 -12.25 -18.08
N MET A 60 -17.80 -12.60 -17.49
CA MET A 60 -17.16 -13.92 -17.68
C MET A 60 -18.00 -15.09 -17.15
N ASN A 61 -18.53 -14.96 -15.93
CA ASN A 61 -19.30 -16.03 -15.26
C ASN A 61 -20.63 -16.30 -15.98
N HIS A 62 -21.13 -15.35 -16.79
CA HIS A 62 -22.25 -15.57 -17.72
C HIS A 62 -21.84 -16.29 -19.01
N ALA A 63 -20.61 -16.09 -19.49
CA ALA A 63 -20.13 -16.70 -20.74
C ALA A 63 -19.67 -18.16 -20.59
N ILE A 64 -19.07 -18.54 -19.45
CA ILE A 64 -18.40 -19.84 -19.27
C ILE A 64 -19.12 -20.67 -18.19
N ALA A 65 -20.39 -21.02 -18.45
CA ALA A 65 -21.33 -21.58 -17.48
C ALA A 65 -20.95 -22.93 -16.82
N SER A 66 -19.81 -23.53 -17.17
CA SER A 66 -19.27 -24.75 -16.56
C SER A 66 -18.04 -24.53 -15.66
N GLU A 67 -17.38 -23.37 -15.68
CA GLU A 67 -16.01 -23.20 -15.12
C GLU A 67 -15.78 -21.98 -14.21
N ASN A 68 -16.82 -21.41 -13.61
CA ASN A 68 -16.70 -20.29 -12.65
C ASN A 68 -15.67 -20.54 -11.52
N ARG A 69 -15.38 -21.80 -11.17
CA ARG A 69 -14.36 -22.16 -10.17
C ARG A 69 -12.92 -21.99 -10.67
N THR A 70 -12.65 -22.16 -11.97
CA THR A 70 -11.33 -21.95 -12.58
C THR A 70 -11.04 -20.45 -12.69
N ILE A 71 -12.03 -19.66 -13.14
CA ILE A 71 -11.93 -18.21 -13.31
C ILE A 71 -11.63 -17.51 -11.98
N ASN A 72 -12.37 -17.86 -10.91
CA ASN A 72 -12.12 -17.27 -9.60
C ASN A 72 -10.73 -17.65 -9.06
N LYS A 73 -10.28 -18.90 -9.24
CA LYS A 73 -8.90 -19.31 -8.90
C LYS A 73 -7.84 -18.48 -9.64
N TYR A 74 -8.01 -18.27 -10.95
CA TYR A 74 -7.10 -17.45 -11.76
C TYR A 74 -7.01 -16.02 -11.21
N LYS A 75 -8.16 -15.36 -11.05
CA LYS A 75 -8.24 -13.98 -10.57
C LYS A 75 -7.79 -13.83 -9.11
N ASP A 76 -8.02 -14.83 -8.26
CA ASP A 76 -7.50 -14.83 -6.88
C ASP A 76 -5.98 -15.02 -6.85
N CYS A 77 -5.43 -15.92 -7.68
CA CYS A 77 -3.97 -16.10 -7.86
C CYS A 77 -3.30 -14.80 -8.34
N GLN A 78 -3.79 -14.20 -9.44
CA GLN A 78 -3.28 -12.93 -9.94
C GLN A 78 -3.42 -11.81 -8.90
N SER A 79 -4.53 -11.76 -8.17
CA SER A 79 -4.73 -10.77 -7.10
C SER A 79 -3.71 -10.92 -5.97
N GLU A 80 -3.29 -12.14 -5.63
CA GLU A 80 -2.24 -12.37 -4.62
C GLU A 80 -0.84 -12.15 -5.21
N HIS A 81 -0.60 -12.46 -6.49
CA HIS A 81 0.65 -12.15 -7.22
C HIS A 81 0.96 -10.65 -7.23
N PHE A 82 0.06 -9.83 -7.78
CA PHE A 82 0.24 -8.37 -7.85
C PHE A 82 0.33 -7.73 -6.45
N LYS A 83 -0.42 -8.25 -5.48
CA LYS A 83 -0.36 -7.87 -4.07
C LYS A 83 0.99 -8.21 -3.42
N ALA A 84 1.60 -9.35 -3.74
CA ALA A 84 2.91 -9.72 -3.23
C ALA A 84 4.01 -8.79 -3.76
N LYS A 85 4.05 -8.63 -5.08
CA LYS A 85 4.95 -7.70 -5.81
C LYS A 85 4.84 -6.27 -5.27
N ASN A 86 3.63 -5.76 -5.12
CA ASN A 86 3.39 -4.42 -4.56
C ASN A 86 3.65 -4.35 -3.04
N GLY A 87 3.49 -5.45 -2.31
CA GLY A 87 3.91 -5.57 -0.91
C GLY A 87 5.43 -5.43 -0.75
N LEU A 88 6.22 -6.13 -1.56
CA LEU A 88 7.68 -6.01 -1.59
C LEU A 88 8.13 -4.58 -1.94
N ASN A 89 7.51 -3.96 -2.95
CA ASN A 89 7.77 -2.56 -3.31
C ASN A 89 7.46 -1.60 -2.15
N PHE A 90 6.33 -1.80 -1.44
CA PHE A 90 5.95 -1.00 -0.28
C PHE A 90 6.96 -1.13 0.87
N LEU A 91 7.50 -2.33 1.09
CA LEU A 91 8.49 -2.55 2.16
C LEU A 91 9.84 -1.93 1.83
N GLN A 92 10.29 -1.97 0.57
CA GLN A 92 11.49 -1.25 0.13
C GLN A 92 11.32 0.26 0.31
N TYR A 93 10.14 0.80 -0.02
CA TYR A 93 9.81 2.19 0.24
C TYR A 93 9.83 2.53 1.74
N GLY A 94 9.14 1.74 2.57
CA GLY A 94 9.08 1.94 4.02
C GLY A 94 10.44 1.84 4.72
N GLN A 95 11.32 0.95 4.26
CA GLN A 95 12.70 0.86 4.75
C GLN A 95 13.54 2.09 4.35
N ALA A 96 13.45 2.56 3.09
CA ALA A 96 14.16 3.76 2.65
C ALA A 96 13.69 5.01 3.41
N PHE A 97 12.38 5.19 3.53
CA PHE A 97 11.73 6.23 4.31
C PHE A 97 12.23 6.21 5.77
N LEU A 98 12.22 5.05 6.44
CA LEU A 98 12.75 4.88 7.81
C LEU A 98 14.22 5.27 7.98
N LEU A 99 15.06 5.13 6.94
CA LEU A 99 16.46 5.56 6.99
C LEU A 99 16.58 7.08 6.94
N ASP A 100 15.83 7.75 6.07
CA ASP A 100 15.81 9.23 6.00
C ASP A 100 15.37 9.84 7.34
N ILE A 101 14.38 9.22 8.01
CA ILE A 101 13.85 9.69 9.31
C ILE A 101 14.98 9.81 10.33
N LYS A 102 15.76 8.74 10.45
CA LYS A 102 16.86 8.60 11.39
C LYS A 102 18.04 9.52 11.07
N ALA A 103 18.13 10.01 9.84
CA ALA A 103 19.11 11.01 9.43
C ALA A 103 18.69 12.45 9.76
N THR A 104 17.39 12.73 9.94
CA THR A 104 16.87 14.11 10.08
C THR A 104 16.38 14.47 11.49
N TYR A 105 16.07 13.49 12.35
CA TYR A 105 15.52 13.74 13.70
C TYR A 105 16.33 13.10 14.83
N ASP A 106 16.30 13.77 15.99
CA ASP A 106 17.06 13.36 17.17
C ASP A 106 16.61 12.03 17.78
N LYS A 107 17.54 11.41 18.54
CA LYS A 107 17.37 10.10 19.19
C LYS A 107 16.04 9.87 19.94
N PRO A 108 15.44 10.84 20.66
CA PRO A 108 14.14 10.61 21.33
C PRO A 108 13.03 10.22 20.35
N THR A 109 13.01 10.81 19.15
CA THR A 109 12.07 10.48 18.07
C THR A 109 12.37 9.10 17.49
N ILE A 110 13.66 8.77 17.27
CA ILE A 110 14.09 7.47 16.74
C ILE A 110 13.69 6.30 17.63
N ASN A 111 13.67 6.48 18.95
CA ASN A 111 13.31 5.40 19.90
C ASN A 111 11.87 4.89 19.73
N GLN A 112 10.95 5.69 19.16
CA GLN A 112 9.58 5.27 18.89
C GLN A 112 9.47 4.34 17.66
N LEU A 113 10.52 4.28 16.82
CA LEU A 113 10.54 3.56 15.54
C LEU A 113 11.04 2.11 15.65
N GLN A 114 11.60 1.71 16.80
CA GLN A 114 12.37 0.47 16.94
C GLN A 114 11.57 -0.82 16.70
N GLY A 115 10.23 -0.76 16.78
CA GLY A 115 9.35 -1.88 16.42
C GLY A 115 9.06 -1.98 14.91
N LEU A 116 9.20 -0.88 14.15
CA LEU A 116 8.67 -0.80 12.79
C LEU A 116 9.54 -1.57 11.79
N GLU A 117 10.86 -1.48 11.88
CA GLU A 117 11.81 -2.26 11.07
C GLU A 117 11.56 -3.77 11.23
N SER A 118 11.40 -4.24 12.47
CA SER A 118 11.08 -5.65 12.75
C SER A 118 9.72 -6.08 12.17
N CYS A 119 8.78 -5.15 12.01
CA CYS A 119 7.47 -5.40 11.39
C CYS A 119 7.58 -5.46 9.86
N LEU A 120 8.36 -4.56 9.24
CA LEU A 120 8.64 -4.57 7.80
C LEU A 120 9.40 -5.85 7.38
N ASP A 121 10.44 -6.24 8.13
CA ASP A 121 11.23 -7.44 7.86
C ASP A 121 10.40 -8.72 7.98
N ALA A 122 9.48 -8.79 8.95
CA ALA A 122 8.54 -9.90 9.08
C ALA A 122 7.57 -9.96 7.87
N GLN A 123 7.02 -8.81 7.46
CA GLN A 123 6.17 -8.75 6.27
C GLN A 123 6.92 -9.08 4.97
N HIS A 124 8.22 -8.82 4.90
CA HIS A 124 9.03 -9.14 3.73
C HIS A 124 9.07 -10.65 3.48
N GLN A 125 9.21 -11.45 4.54
CA GLN A 125 9.17 -12.91 4.44
C GLN A 125 7.77 -13.44 4.07
N ASP A 126 6.70 -12.77 4.54
CA ASP A 126 5.33 -13.11 4.16
C ASP A 126 5.04 -12.81 2.68
N PHE A 127 5.53 -11.69 2.13
CA PHE A 127 5.34 -11.37 0.72
C PHE A 127 6.24 -12.17 -0.22
N LEU A 128 7.50 -12.48 0.14
CA LEU A 128 8.34 -13.42 -0.62
C LEU A 128 7.69 -14.80 -0.71
N ARG A 129 7.06 -15.27 0.38
CA ARG A 129 6.30 -16.52 0.37
C ARG A 129 5.06 -16.41 -0.53
N MET A 130 4.30 -15.31 -0.43
CA MET A 130 3.11 -15.06 -1.25
C MET A 130 3.43 -15.00 -2.75
N GLU A 131 4.56 -14.39 -3.14
CA GLU A 131 5.05 -14.35 -4.52
C GLU A 131 5.45 -15.74 -5.04
N SER A 132 6.12 -16.55 -4.20
CA SER A 132 6.48 -17.94 -4.53
C SER A 132 5.27 -18.88 -4.63
N GLU A 133 4.25 -18.67 -3.79
CA GLU A 133 2.99 -19.43 -3.80
C GLU A 133 2.05 -19.01 -4.96
N ASN A 134 2.20 -17.77 -5.46
CA ASN A 134 1.38 -17.17 -6.51
C ASN A 134 2.29 -16.54 -7.59
N SER A 135 3.16 -17.36 -8.18
CA SER A 135 4.04 -16.89 -9.27
C SER A 135 3.23 -16.62 -10.54
N GLU A 136 3.70 -15.67 -11.37
CA GLU A 136 3.06 -15.35 -12.66
C GLU A 136 2.93 -16.61 -13.54
N GLU A 137 3.96 -17.46 -13.57
CA GLU A 137 3.94 -18.76 -14.25
C GLU A 137 2.80 -19.65 -13.75
N TYR A 138 2.68 -19.85 -12.42
CA TYR A 138 1.63 -20.67 -11.84
C TYR A 138 0.24 -20.10 -12.10
N CYS A 139 0.04 -18.79 -11.90
CA CYS A 139 -1.25 -18.17 -12.18
C CYS A 139 -1.63 -18.30 -13.66
N ASN A 140 -0.68 -18.17 -14.59
CA ASN A 140 -0.93 -18.36 -16.02
C ASN A 140 -1.34 -19.80 -16.38
N THR A 141 -0.90 -20.85 -15.65
CA THR A 141 -1.42 -22.21 -15.85
C THR A 141 -2.92 -22.34 -15.53
N LEU A 142 -3.47 -21.46 -14.70
CA LEU A 142 -4.91 -21.40 -14.38
C LEU A 142 -5.71 -20.60 -15.41
N GLY A 143 -5.04 -19.92 -16.36
CA GLY A 143 -5.65 -19.03 -17.37
C GLY A 143 -6.09 -19.72 -18.66
N THR A 144 -5.62 -20.95 -18.91
CA THR A 144 -5.83 -21.63 -20.20
C THR A 144 -6.88 -22.74 -20.13
N PRO A 145 -7.87 -22.82 -21.05
CA PRO A 145 -8.13 -21.96 -22.20
C PRO A 145 -9.38 -21.07 -21.99
N PHE A 146 -9.26 -19.92 -21.29
CA PHE A 146 -10.39 -18.99 -21.22
C PHE A 146 -10.63 -18.29 -22.59
N PRO A 147 -11.85 -18.35 -23.16
CA PRO A 147 -12.17 -17.73 -24.45
C PRO A 147 -12.48 -16.22 -24.35
N ILE A 148 -11.78 -15.49 -23.47
CA ILE A 148 -12.09 -14.10 -23.08
C ILE A 148 -10.81 -13.26 -23.04
N ASP A 149 -10.97 -11.95 -23.18
CA ASP A 149 -9.94 -10.93 -22.95
C ASP A 149 -9.37 -10.99 -21.51
N ILE A 150 -8.31 -11.78 -21.35
CA ILE A 150 -7.57 -11.94 -20.09
C ILE A 150 -6.73 -10.70 -19.76
N ASP A 151 -6.32 -9.93 -20.76
CA ASP A 151 -5.56 -8.71 -20.56
C ASP A 151 -6.43 -7.63 -19.87
N ALA A 152 -7.70 -7.48 -20.27
CA ALA A 152 -8.64 -6.59 -19.58
C ALA A 152 -8.84 -6.94 -18.10
N ILE A 153 -8.76 -8.22 -17.74
CA ILE A 153 -8.88 -8.71 -16.36
C ILE A 153 -7.59 -8.46 -15.59
N ASN A 154 -6.44 -8.81 -16.16
CA ASN A 154 -5.13 -8.56 -15.55
C ASN A 154 -4.91 -7.06 -15.31
N ASN A 155 -5.21 -6.21 -16.29
CA ASN A 155 -5.17 -4.75 -16.13
C ASN A 155 -6.14 -4.27 -15.03
N ALA A 156 -7.35 -4.82 -14.92
CA ALA A 156 -8.30 -4.44 -13.86
C ALA A 156 -7.90 -4.93 -12.45
N ILE A 157 -7.11 -6.01 -12.36
CA ILE A 157 -6.51 -6.49 -11.10
C ILE A 157 -5.32 -5.61 -10.75
N ASP A 158 -4.40 -5.34 -11.68
CA ASP A 158 -3.21 -4.51 -11.46
C ASP A 158 -3.60 -3.07 -11.12
N ASP A 159 -4.54 -2.44 -11.85
CA ASP A 159 -5.17 -1.16 -11.47
C ASP A 159 -5.56 -1.16 -9.98
N SER A 160 -6.30 -2.19 -9.56
CA SER A 160 -6.84 -2.29 -8.20
C SER A 160 -5.75 -2.56 -7.15
N GLN A 161 -4.67 -3.26 -7.50
CA GLN A 161 -3.54 -3.51 -6.60
C GLN A 161 -2.56 -2.34 -6.56
N TYR A 162 -2.45 -1.55 -7.63
CA TYR A 162 -1.68 -0.32 -7.71
C TYR A 162 -2.33 0.80 -6.89
N TYR A 163 -3.64 1.03 -7.02
CA TYR A 163 -4.33 1.96 -6.12
C TYR A 163 -4.36 1.45 -4.66
N THR A 164 -4.32 0.13 -4.45
CA THR A 164 -4.14 -0.43 -3.09
C THR A 164 -2.74 -0.10 -2.56
N TYR A 165 -1.70 -0.25 -3.37
CA TYR A 165 -0.33 0.13 -3.05
C TYR A 165 -0.20 1.62 -2.69
N LEU A 166 -0.70 2.51 -3.56
CA LEU A 166 -0.72 3.96 -3.30
C LEU A 166 -1.48 4.29 -2.01
N TYR A 167 -2.62 3.64 -1.75
CA TYR A 167 -3.36 3.82 -0.51
C TYR A 167 -2.56 3.42 0.73
N ASN A 168 -1.82 2.31 0.68
CA ASN A 168 -1.00 1.89 1.82
C ASN A 168 0.22 2.80 2.02
N ILE A 169 0.83 3.33 0.95
CA ILE A 169 1.88 4.37 1.04
C ILE A 169 1.33 5.65 1.68
N ASN A 170 0.26 6.23 1.13
CA ASN A 170 -0.34 7.45 1.65
C ASN A 170 -0.89 7.28 3.09
N LEU A 171 -1.41 6.10 3.44
CA LEU A 171 -1.91 5.83 4.80
C LEU A 171 -0.76 5.65 5.79
N PHE A 172 0.34 5.01 5.37
CA PHE A 172 1.58 4.95 6.12
C PHE A 172 2.08 6.38 6.35
N GLU A 173 2.35 7.15 5.30
CA GLU A 173 2.78 8.56 5.38
C GLU A 173 1.87 9.45 6.23
N HIS A 174 0.55 9.38 6.08
CA HIS A 174 -0.38 10.18 6.88
C HIS A 174 -0.33 9.79 8.37
N GLN A 175 -0.35 8.50 8.71
CA GLN A 175 -0.26 8.05 10.10
C GLN A 175 1.08 8.48 10.71
N ILE A 176 2.15 8.25 9.95
CA ILE A 176 3.50 8.67 10.24
C ILE A 176 3.56 10.19 10.51
N LEU A 177 2.99 11.05 9.64
CA LEU A 177 2.97 12.52 9.75
C LEU A 177 2.14 13.04 10.94
N LEU A 178 1.05 12.36 11.28
CA LEU A 178 0.14 12.74 12.37
C LEU A 178 0.84 12.67 13.73
N ASP A 179 1.72 11.69 13.85
CA ASP A 179 2.35 11.34 15.10
C ASP A 179 3.47 12.32 15.50
N ILE A 180 4.12 13.01 14.55
CA ILE A 180 5.06 14.13 14.83
C ILE A 180 4.34 15.32 15.39
N TYR A 181 3.25 15.68 14.73
CA TYR A 181 2.45 16.83 15.10
C TYR A 181 1.97 16.67 16.55
N ASN A 182 1.71 15.43 16.98
CA ASN A 182 1.43 15.09 18.38
C ASN A 182 2.66 15.24 19.30
N GLU A 183 3.87 14.79 18.92
CA GLU A 183 5.09 14.93 19.75
C GLU A 183 5.62 16.38 19.85
N PHE A 184 5.67 17.12 18.74
CA PHE A 184 6.03 18.55 18.72
C PHE A 184 5.04 19.42 19.51
N LYS A 185 3.77 18.98 19.61
CA LYS A 185 2.75 19.62 20.45
C LYS A 185 2.89 19.30 21.94
N LYS A 186 3.51 18.17 22.31
CA LYS A 186 3.75 17.78 23.73
C LYS A 186 4.99 18.42 24.35
N THR A 187 5.95 18.87 23.52
CA THR A 187 7.25 19.38 23.95
C THR A 187 7.21 20.89 24.21
N ASP A 188 6.62 21.27 25.34
CA ASP A 188 6.74 22.59 25.99
C ASP A 188 7.72 22.53 27.18
#